data_AF-A0A4S0ID57-F1
#
_entry.id   AF-A0A4S0ID57-F1
#
_cell.length_a   1.000
_cell.length_b   1.000
_cell.length_c   1.000
_cell.angle_alpha   90.00
_cell.angle_beta   90.00
_cell.angle_gamma   90.00
#
_symmetry.space_group_name_H-M   'P 1'
#
loop_
_entity.id
_entity.type
_entity.pdbx_description
1 polymer ?
#
loop_
_entity_poly.entity_id
_entity_poly.type
_entity_poly.pdbx_seq_one_letter_code
_entity_poly.pdbx_strand_id
1 'polypeptide(L)'
;DYAKTQPNVTFINGTSAAQDTTLRNPAENFFRFSTDGAQWMAGLGTYAFKDKGYKKVATVAEDYSFPYTQVFGFMAEFCKAGGHVPSKSWVPIGNKDFSSV
;
A
#
# COMPACT_ATOMS: atom_id res chain seq x y z
N ASP A 1 -15.81 6.24 -5.24
CA ASP A 1 -17.25 5.90 -5.36
C ASP A 1 -17.95 6.41 -6.61
N TYR A 2 -17.53 7.50 -7.26
CA TYR A 2 -18.20 8.06 -8.45
C TYR A 2 -18.60 7.03 -9.54
N ALA A 3 -17.76 6.02 -9.82
CA ALA A 3 -18.11 4.96 -10.78
C ALA A 3 -19.43 4.23 -10.43
N LYS A 4 -19.74 4.06 -9.14
CA LYS A 4 -20.98 3.43 -8.63
C LYS A 4 -22.23 4.25 -8.94
N THR A 5 -22.10 5.57 -9.14
CA THR A 5 -23.23 6.44 -9.52
C THR A 5 -23.43 6.51 -11.04
N GLN A 6 -22.56 5.86 -11.84
CA GLN A 6 -22.53 5.91 -13.30
C GLN A 6 -22.47 4.49 -13.90
N PRO A 7 -23.44 3.60 -13.60
CA PRO A 7 -23.35 2.16 -13.92
C PRO A 7 -23.21 1.84 -15.42
N ASN A 8 -23.71 2.73 -16.29
CA ASN A 8 -23.64 2.57 -17.75
C ASN A 8 -22.31 3.05 -18.37
N VAL A 9 -21.32 3.43 -17.55
CA VAL A 9 -20.01 3.93 -17.99
C VAL A 9 -18.92 3.01 -17.44
N THR A 10 -18.03 2.53 -18.32
CA THR A 10 -16.84 1.77 -17.92
C THR A 10 -15.72 2.72 -17.48
N PHE A 11 -15.19 2.51 -16.28
CA PHE A 11 -14.06 3.26 -15.73
C PHE A 11 -12.79 2.41 -15.77
N ILE A 12 -11.73 2.96 -16.36
CA ILE A 12 -10.39 2.36 -16.35
C ILE A 12 -9.48 3.25 -15.50
N ASN A 13 -8.89 2.68 -14.46
CA ASN A 13 -7.86 3.31 -13.67
C ASN A 13 -6.57 3.44 -14.49
N GLY A 14 -6.10 4.67 -14.71
CA GLY A 14 -4.79 4.92 -15.33
C GLY A 14 -3.64 4.48 -14.42
N THR A 15 -3.40 5.22 -13.33
CA THR A 15 -2.16 5.12 -12.54
C THR A 15 -2.35 5.03 -11.03
N SER A 16 -3.58 5.02 -10.50
CA SER A 16 -3.79 5.00 -9.05
C SER A 16 -3.43 3.64 -8.44
N ALA A 17 -2.37 3.61 -7.62
CA ALA A 17 -1.90 2.40 -6.94
C ALA A 17 -2.61 2.13 -5.58
N ALA A 18 -3.63 2.92 -5.23
CA ALA A 18 -4.50 2.66 -4.08
C ALA A 18 -5.34 1.40 -4.29
N GLN A 19 -5.13 0.36 -3.48
CA GLN A 19 -5.76 -0.96 -3.64
C GLN A 19 -7.27 -0.96 -3.36
N ASP A 20 -7.77 -0.01 -2.56
CA ASP A 20 -9.18 0.08 -2.16
C ASP A 20 -10.13 0.17 -3.36
N THR A 21 -9.64 0.83 -4.42
CA THR A 21 -10.32 1.04 -5.72
C THR A 21 -10.80 -0.26 -6.38
N THR A 22 -10.13 -1.39 -6.08
CA THR A 22 -10.39 -2.69 -6.74
C THR A 22 -10.47 -3.87 -5.79
N LEU A 23 -10.21 -3.71 -4.48
CA LEU A 23 -10.24 -4.82 -3.50
C LEU A 23 -11.41 -4.78 -2.52
N ARG A 24 -11.64 -3.67 -1.80
CA ARG A 24 -12.48 -3.70 -0.58
C ARG A 24 -13.97 -3.47 -0.83
N ASN A 25 -14.30 -2.48 -1.65
CA ASN A 25 -15.67 -2.14 -2.05
C ASN A 25 -15.59 -1.48 -3.44
N PRO A 26 -15.18 -2.23 -4.49
CA PRO A 26 -15.06 -1.71 -5.85
C PRO A 26 -16.43 -1.32 -6.43
N ALA A 27 -16.42 -0.67 -7.59
CA ALA A 27 -17.59 -0.61 -8.46
C ALA A 27 -17.45 -1.70 -9.53
N GLU A 28 -18.55 -2.38 -9.89
CA GLU A 28 -18.53 -3.48 -10.87
C GLU A 28 -18.04 -3.05 -12.27
N ASN A 29 -18.15 -1.75 -12.56
CA ASN A 29 -17.72 -1.07 -13.78
C ASN A 29 -16.33 -0.40 -13.67
N PHE A 30 -15.55 -0.66 -12.62
CA PHE A 30 -14.24 -0.03 -12.39
C PHE A 30 -13.09 -1.05 -12.45
N PHE A 31 -12.17 -0.87 -13.40
CA PHE A 31 -11.10 -1.82 -13.72
C PHE A 31 -9.71 -1.21 -13.60
N ARG A 32 -8.69 -2.03 -13.33
CA ARG A 32 -7.27 -1.65 -13.42
C ARG A 32 -6.51 -2.62 -14.35
N PHE A 33 -5.56 -2.08 -15.10
CA PHE A 33 -4.54 -2.87 -15.82
C PHE A 33 -3.12 -2.62 -15.27
N SER A 34 -2.97 -1.63 -14.38
CA SER A 34 -1.79 -1.38 -13.57
C SER A 34 -1.92 -2.04 -12.20
N THR A 35 -0.80 -2.56 -11.67
CA THR A 35 -0.73 -3.18 -10.34
C THR A 35 -0.93 -2.18 -9.20
N ASP A 36 -1.32 -2.66 -8.02
CA ASP A 36 -1.49 -1.84 -6.81
C ASP A 36 -0.22 -1.78 -5.92
N GLY A 37 -0.22 -0.88 -4.94
CA GLY A 37 0.92 -0.65 -4.06
C GLY A 37 1.35 -1.85 -3.22
N ALA A 38 0.49 -2.85 -2.97
CA ALA A 38 0.86 -4.04 -2.21
C ALA A 38 1.52 -5.07 -3.14
N GLN A 39 1.02 -5.17 -4.37
CA GLN A 39 1.66 -5.94 -5.44
C GLN A 39 3.07 -5.40 -5.76
N TRP A 40 3.29 -4.07 -5.65
CA TRP A 40 4.62 -3.45 -5.80
C TRP A 40 5.60 -3.81 -4.68
N MET A 41 5.13 -4.34 -3.54
CA MET A 41 5.93 -4.66 -2.36
C MET A 41 6.02 -6.18 -2.09
N ALA A 42 5.48 -6.99 -2.99
CA ALA A 42 5.60 -8.45 -2.95
C ALA A 42 7.07 -8.89 -3.03
N GLY A 43 7.41 -9.96 -2.31
CA GLY A 43 8.78 -10.46 -2.13
C GLY A 43 9.64 -9.63 -1.18
N LEU A 44 9.44 -8.30 -1.08
CA LEU A 44 10.32 -7.41 -0.31
C LEU A 44 10.30 -7.71 1.19
N GLY A 45 9.12 -8.04 1.74
CA GLY A 45 8.98 -8.42 3.14
C GLY A 45 9.67 -9.76 3.45
N THR A 46 9.56 -10.74 2.56
CA THR A 46 10.29 -12.01 2.68
C THR A 46 11.80 -11.80 2.62
N TYR A 47 12.28 -11.02 1.63
CA TYR A 47 13.69 -10.71 1.40
C TYR A 47 14.32 -9.96 2.58
N ALA A 48 13.62 -8.97 3.13
CA ALA A 48 14.08 -8.22 4.30
C ALA A 48 14.30 -9.12 5.52
N PHE A 49 13.45 -10.12 5.75
CA PHE A 49 13.58 -11.01 6.90
C PHE A 49 14.63 -12.12 6.71
N LYS A 50 14.62 -12.77 5.53
CA LYS A 50 15.44 -13.97 5.26
C LYS A 50 16.85 -13.59 4.81
N ASP A 51 16.95 -12.88 3.69
CA ASP A 51 18.21 -12.59 2.98
C ASP A 51 18.97 -11.41 3.60
N LYS A 52 18.25 -10.39 4.10
CA LYS A 52 18.86 -9.27 4.85
C LYS A 52 18.91 -9.51 6.36
N GLY A 53 18.24 -10.56 6.85
CA GLY A 53 18.25 -10.94 8.26
C GLY A 53 17.49 -9.99 9.21
N TYR A 54 16.82 -8.95 8.72
CA TYR A 54 16.18 -7.94 9.58
C TYR A 54 15.03 -8.54 10.40
N LYS A 55 15.03 -8.28 11.71
CA LYS A 55 14.01 -8.81 12.65
C LYS A 55 13.05 -7.74 13.19
N LYS A 56 13.47 -6.47 13.18
CA LYS A 56 12.65 -5.30 13.51
C LYS A 56 12.86 -4.22 12.45
N VAL A 57 11.78 -3.56 12.03
CA VAL A 57 11.78 -2.45 11.06
C VAL A 57 10.86 -1.33 11.57
N ALA A 58 11.20 -0.07 11.33
CA ALA A 58 10.27 1.04 11.44
C ALA A 58 9.94 1.55 10.03
N THR A 59 8.71 2.02 9.81
CA THR A 59 8.29 2.56 8.51
C THR A 59 7.87 4.02 8.65
N VAL A 60 8.31 4.86 7.72
CA VAL A 60 7.89 6.26 7.58
C VAL A 60 7.23 6.42 6.21
N ALA A 61 6.04 7.02 6.16
CA ALA A 61 5.24 7.14 4.95
C ALA A 61 4.26 8.33 5.03
N GLU A 62 3.75 8.79 3.89
CA GLU A 62 2.67 9.79 3.85
C GLU A 62 1.30 9.18 4.18
N ASP A 63 0.45 9.94 4.85
CA ASP A 63 -0.88 9.55 5.35
C ASP A 63 -1.95 9.56 4.24
N TYR A 64 -1.86 8.62 3.30
CA TYR A 64 -2.92 8.34 2.32
C TYR A 64 -2.88 6.90 1.78
N SER A 65 -3.94 6.51 1.06
CA SER A 65 -4.21 5.10 0.72
C SER A 65 -3.05 4.38 0.01
N PHE A 66 -2.29 5.05 -0.87
CA PHE A 66 -1.22 4.38 -1.61
C PHE A 66 -0.04 3.96 -0.70
N PRO A 67 0.58 4.85 0.10
CA PRO A 67 1.61 4.41 1.06
C PRO A 67 1.09 3.44 2.13
N TYR A 68 -0.16 3.57 2.61
CA TYR A 68 -0.78 2.53 3.45
C TYR A 68 -0.77 1.16 2.77
N THR A 69 -1.19 1.12 1.49
CA THR A 69 -1.20 -0.10 0.68
C THR A 69 0.22 -0.70 0.57
N GLN A 70 1.25 0.12 0.32
CA GLN A 70 2.64 -0.35 0.23
C GLN A 70 3.17 -0.93 1.55
N VAL A 71 3.03 -0.17 2.65
CA VAL A 71 3.52 -0.59 3.98
C VAL A 71 2.82 -1.88 4.43
N PHE A 72 1.51 -2.02 4.21
CA PHE A 72 0.78 -3.23 4.56
C PHE A 72 1.13 -4.41 3.64
N GLY A 73 1.42 -4.19 2.35
CA GLY A 73 1.95 -5.22 1.44
C GLY A 73 3.30 -5.78 1.93
N PHE A 74 4.24 -4.89 2.28
CA PHE A 74 5.52 -5.28 2.88
C PHE A 74 5.33 -6.05 4.21
N MET A 75 4.48 -5.53 5.10
CA MET A 75 4.21 -6.14 6.41
C MET A 75 3.56 -7.52 6.31
N ALA A 76 2.69 -7.76 5.33
CA ALA A 76 2.00 -9.04 5.15
C ALA A 76 2.99 -10.21 4.98
N GLU A 77 4.11 -9.99 4.30
CA GLU A 77 5.20 -10.96 4.22
C GLU A 77 6.18 -10.88 5.39
N PHE A 78 6.65 -9.67 5.72
CA PHE A 78 7.69 -9.49 6.74
C PHE A 78 7.26 -10.03 8.11
N CYS A 79 6.02 -9.74 8.52
CA CYS A 79 5.46 -10.24 9.77
C CYS A 79 5.16 -11.74 9.72
N LYS A 80 4.69 -12.26 8.57
CA LYS A 80 4.47 -13.71 8.35
C LYS A 80 5.78 -14.51 8.40
N ALA A 81 6.91 -13.90 8.06
CA ALA A 81 8.24 -14.50 8.20
C ALA A 81 8.79 -14.47 9.65
N GLY A 82 8.14 -13.75 10.58
CA GLY A 82 8.58 -13.55 11.97
C GLY A 82 9.22 -12.18 12.23
N GLY A 83 9.25 -11.28 11.25
CA GLY A 83 9.65 -9.89 11.42
C GLY A 83 8.63 -9.09 12.23
N HIS A 84 9.06 -7.98 12.83
CA HIS A 84 8.19 -7.13 13.64
C HIS A 84 8.30 -5.66 13.20
N VAL A 85 7.18 -4.96 13.07
CA VAL A 85 7.15 -3.52 12.74
C VAL A 85 6.58 -2.72 13.91
N PRO A 86 7.38 -2.45 14.98
CA PRO A 86 6.90 -1.79 16.18
C PRO A 86 6.45 -0.34 15.93
N SER A 87 7.21 0.46 15.17
CA SER A 87 6.82 1.84 14.80
C SER A 87 6.32 1.93 13.36
N LYS A 88 5.31 2.78 13.15
CA LYS A 88 4.76 3.20 11.85
C LYS A 88 4.44 4.69 11.98
N SER A 89 5.25 5.56 11.40
CA SER A 89 5.06 7.01 11.43
C SER A 89 4.42 7.47 10.13
N TRP A 90 3.26 8.12 10.23
CA TRP A 90 2.49 8.64 9.10
C TRP A 90 2.55 10.17 9.12
N VAL A 91 3.01 10.78 8.02
CA VAL A 91 3.14 12.25 7.90
C VAL A 91 2.08 12.82 6.94
N PRO A 92 1.63 14.07 7.13
CA PRO A 92 0.73 14.72 6.16
C PRO A 92 1.33 14.76 4.74
N ILE A 93 0.46 14.65 3.73
CA ILE A 93 0.86 14.73 2.31
C ILE A 93 1.62 16.03 2.04
N GLY A 94 2.77 15.94 1.38
CA GLY A 94 3.59 17.10 1.06
C GLY A 94 4.35 17.71 2.24
N ASN A 95 4.39 17.02 3.39
CA ASN A 95 5.33 17.34 4.47
C ASN A 95 6.78 17.26 3.96
N LYS A 96 7.64 18.16 4.45
CA LYS A 96 9.04 18.30 4.02
C LYS A 96 10.05 18.13 5.16
N ASP A 97 9.60 18.16 6.40
CA ASP A 97 10.46 17.97 7.58
C ASP A 97 10.11 16.65 8.26
N PHE A 98 11.10 15.77 8.36
CA PHE A 98 11.00 14.44 8.94
C PHE A 98 11.85 14.32 10.23
N SER A 99 12.32 15.43 10.79
CA SER A 99 13.18 15.45 12.00
C SER A 99 12.46 15.08 13.30
N SER A 100 11.13 15.01 13.29
CA SER A 100 10.24 14.77 14.43
C SER A 100 9.58 13.38 14.44
N VAL A 101 10.11 12.43 13.65
CA VAL A 101 9.40 11.22 13.14
C VAL A 101 10.01 9.88 13.61
#